data_AF-A0AAD5G7Y9-F1
#
_entry.id   AF-A0AAD5G7Y9-F1
#
_cell.length_a   1.000
_cell.length_b   1.000
_cell.length_c   1.000
_cell.angle_alpha   90.00
_cell.angle_beta   90.00
_cell.angle_gamma   90.00
#
_symmetry.space_group_name_H-M   'P 1'
#
loop_
_entity.id
_entity.type
_entity.pdbx_description
1 polymer ?
#
loop_
_entity_poly.entity_id
_entity_poly.type
_entity_poly.pdbx_seq_one_letter_code
_entity_poly.pdbx_strand_id
1 'polypeptide(L)'
;VSNVIHEIRALDINTHVIFPLGETAAALRGENELWIAMVLRNKILFNLKPPQLAAVCGSIVSEGIKVRPSKNNSYIYEPSSTVLEVINFLDDQRRSLLQLQEKHDVKITCCLDSQFSGMVEAWASGLTWREMMMDCAMDEGDLARLLRRTIDVLAQIPKLPDIDPQLQRNAIAASGVMDRPPISELAG
;
A
#
# COMPACT_ATOMS: atom_id res chain seq x y z
N VAL A 1 18.66 7.30 11.00
CA VAL A 1 18.25 6.26 10.00
C VAL A 1 19.07 4.98 10.15
N SER A 2 20.41 5.00 10.09
CA SER A 2 21.24 3.78 10.17
C SER A 2 20.97 2.90 11.39
N ASN A 3 20.71 3.48 12.57
CA ASN A 3 20.38 2.71 13.77
C ASN A 3 19.04 1.98 13.67
N VAL A 4 18.04 2.56 12.99
CA VAL A 4 16.75 1.90 12.74
C VAL A 4 16.95 0.70 11.83
N ILE A 5 17.68 0.88 10.72
CA ILE A 5 18.00 -0.18 9.76
C ILE A 5 18.80 -1.31 10.42
N HIS A 6 19.69 -0.98 11.35
CA HIS A 6 20.45 -1.96 12.13
C HIS A 6 19.57 -2.74 13.11
N GLU A 7 18.82 -2.05 13.96
CA GLU A 7 18.02 -2.67 15.02
C GLU A 7 16.87 -3.51 14.44
N ILE A 8 16.29 -3.11 13.32
CA ILE A 8 15.27 -3.89 12.60
C ILE A 8 15.85 -5.04 11.76
N ARG A 9 17.17 -5.21 11.76
CA ARG A 9 17.89 -6.21 10.99
C ARG A 9 17.57 -6.14 9.50
N ALA A 10 17.59 -4.94 8.93
CA ALA A 10 17.61 -4.74 7.49
C ALA A 10 19.04 -4.70 6.93
N LEU A 11 20.01 -4.17 7.71
CA LEU A 11 21.44 -4.15 7.38
C LEU A 11 22.27 -4.35 8.65
N ASP A 12 23.29 -5.21 8.60
CA ASP A 12 24.35 -5.19 9.60
C ASP A 12 25.35 -4.08 9.26
N ILE A 13 25.41 -3.03 10.09
CA ILE A 13 26.25 -1.85 9.85
C ILE A 13 27.75 -2.13 9.98
N ASN A 14 28.14 -3.23 10.63
CA ASN A 14 29.56 -3.58 10.80
C ASN A 14 30.06 -4.40 9.61
N THR A 15 29.25 -5.38 9.18
CA THR A 15 29.62 -6.31 8.12
C THR A 15 29.13 -5.88 6.74
N HIS A 16 28.23 -4.90 6.66
CA HIS A 16 27.51 -4.48 5.45
C HIS A 16 26.69 -5.60 4.79
N VAL A 17 26.38 -6.67 5.54
CA VAL A 17 25.50 -7.74 5.08
C VAL A 17 24.06 -7.23 5.11
N ILE A 18 23.41 -7.24 3.95
CA ILE A 18 22.00 -6.90 3.80
C ILE A 18 21.19 -8.15 4.17
N PHE A 19 20.22 -7.99 5.08
CA PHE A 19 19.30 -9.08 5.42
C PHE A 19 18.12 -9.11 4.43
N PRO A 20 17.33 -10.21 4.36
CA PRO A 20 16.23 -10.32 3.39
C PRO A 20 15.22 -9.16 3.43
N LEU A 21 15.00 -8.54 4.61
CA LEU A 21 14.18 -7.34 4.73
C LEU A 21 14.80 -6.15 3.98
N GLY A 22 16.10 -5.94 4.16
CA GLY A 22 16.85 -4.89 3.49
C GLY A 22 16.96 -5.14 1.99
N GLU A 23 17.08 -6.39 1.54
CA GLU A 23 17.09 -6.73 0.10
C GLU A 23 15.76 -6.37 -0.55
N THR A 24 14.64 -6.70 0.12
CA THR A 24 13.29 -6.36 -0.34
C THR A 24 13.08 -4.85 -0.36
N ALA A 25 13.47 -4.17 0.72
CA ALA A 25 13.37 -2.70 0.82
C ALA A 25 14.22 -1.99 -0.25
N ALA A 26 15.44 -2.46 -0.50
CA ALA A 26 16.33 -1.88 -1.50
C ALA A 26 15.83 -2.05 -2.94
N ALA A 27 14.96 -3.04 -3.19
CA ALA A 27 14.35 -3.26 -4.50
C ALA A 27 13.06 -2.45 -4.73
N LEU A 28 12.50 -1.84 -3.68
CA LEU A 28 11.31 -0.99 -3.75
C LEU A 28 11.67 0.45 -4.13
N ARG A 29 10.67 1.17 -4.65
CA ARG A 29 10.67 2.62 -4.83
C ARG A 29 9.41 3.16 -4.17
N GLY A 30 9.57 4.09 -3.23
CA GLY A 30 8.43 4.69 -2.54
C GLY A 30 8.86 5.77 -1.55
N GLU A 31 7.93 6.18 -0.68
CA GLU A 31 8.21 7.17 0.37
C GLU A 31 8.84 6.55 1.62
N ASN A 32 8.51 5.28 1.92
CA ASN A 32 9.12 4.51 3.00
C ASN A 32 9.24 3.03 2.60
N GLU A 33 10.31 2.68 1.89
CA GLU A 33 10.53 1.33 1.36
C GLU A 33 10.66 0.28 2.46
N LEU A 34 11.21 0.66 3.63
CA LEU A 34 11.33 -0.24 4.77
C LEU A 34 9.95 -0.66 5.28
N TRP A 35 9.05 0.32 5.49
CA TRP A 35 7.69 0.03 5.91
C TRP A 35 6.93 -0.82 4.89
N ILE A 36 7.03 -0.47 3.60
CA ILE A 36 6.39 -1.23 2.52
C ILE A 36 6.93 -2.67 2.48
N ALA A 37 8.24 -2.86 2.61
CA ALA A 37 8.86 -4.19 2.64
C ALA A 37 8.38 -5.02 3.85
N MET A 38 8.25 -4.41 5.03
CA MET A 38 7.72 -5.08 6.23
C MET A 38 6.28 -5.56 6.02
N VAL A 39 5.43 -4.73 5.40
CA VAL A 39 4.05 -5.09 5.07
C VAL A 39 4.04 -6.26 4.07
N LEU A 40 4.76 -6.13 2.95
CA LEU A 40 4.75 -7.11 1.86
C LEU A 40 5.33 -8.48 2.25
N ARG A 41 6.26 -8.53 3.21
CA ARG A 41 6.80 -9.78 3.74
C ARG A 41 5.93 -10.43 4.82
N ASN A 42 4.80 -9.80 5.17
CA ASN A 42 3.91 -10.34 6.19
C ASN A 42 3.02 -11.47 5.62
N LYS A 43 3.00 -12.61 6.31
CA LYS A 43 2.21 -13.79 5.92
C LYS A 43 0.70 -13.54 5.95
N ILE A 44 0.24 -12.50 6.65
CA ILE A 44 -1.17 -12.11 6.68
C ILE A 44 -1.73 -11.81 5.28
N LEU A 45 -0.87 -11.42 4.33
CA LEU A 45 -1.27 -11.09 2.96
C LEU A 45 -1.52 -12.31 2.07
N PHE A 46 -1.07 -13.51 2.46
CA PHE A 46 -1.03 -14.68 1.56
C PHE A 46 -2.40 -15.16 1.10
N ASN A 47 -3.43 -14.95 1.93
CA ASN A 47 -4.79 -15.40 1.66
C ASN A 47 -5.70 -14.31 1.10
N LEU A 48 -5.17 -13.12 0.83
CA LEU A 48 -5.96 -12.03 0.27
C LEU A 48 -6.28 -12.30 -1.20
N LYS A 49 -7.53 -12.02 -1.59
CA LYS A 49 -7.90 -11.96 -3.01
C LYS A 49 -7.21 -10.76 -3.67
N PRO A 50 -7.02 -10.76 -5.00
CA PRO A 50 -6.39 -9.63 -5.69
C PRO A 50 -6.98 -8.24 -5.35
N PRO A 51 -8.32 -8.04 -5.30
CA PRO A 51 -8.88 -6.74 -4.90
C PRO A 51 -8.59 -6.35 -3.44
N GLN A 52 -8.55 -7.33 -2.54
CA GLN A 52 -8.24 -7.10 -1.12
C GLN A 52 -6.76 -6.76 -0.93
N LEU A 53 -5.86 -7.42 -1.68
CA LEU A 53 -4.45 -7.06 -1.71
C LEU A 53 -4.26 -5.63 -2.23
N ALA A 54 -4.95 -5.27 -3.31
CA ALA A 54 -4.91 -3.89 -3.82
C ALA A 54 -5.36 -2.89 -2.75
N ALA A 55 -6.44 -3.18 -2.03
CA ALA A 55 -6.95 -2.34 -0.94
C ALA A 55 -5.91 -2.10 0.16
N VAL A 56 -5.23 -3.17 0.61
CA VAL A 56 -4.14 -3.07 1.59
C VAL A 56 -2.94 -2.31 1.03
N CYS A 57 -2.58 -2.48 -0.24
CA CYS A 57 -1.54 -1.67 -0.88
C CYS A 57 -1.94 -0.20 -0.99
N GLY A 58 -3.23 0.09 -1.23
CA GLY A 58 -3.76 1.44 -1.27
C GLY A 58 -3.68 2.18 0.06
N SER A 59 -3.87 1.47 1.17
CA SER A 59 -3.77 2.06 2.51
C SER A 59 -2.35 2.51 2.87
N ILE A 60 -1.32 1.88 2.29
CA ILE A 60 0.09 2.22 2.56
C ILE A 60 0.68 3.28 1.61
N VAL A 61 -0.09 3.74 0.61
CA VAL A 61 0.33 4.78 -0.37
C VAL A 61 -0.64 5.95 -0.49
N SER A 62 -1.51 6.11 0.51
CA SER A 62 -2.53 7.15 0.57
C SER A 62 -2.04 8.49 1.13
N GLU A 63 -0.73 8.65 1.35
CA GLU A 63 -0.18 9.90 1.88
C GLU A 63 -0.51 11.10 0.97
N GLY A 64 -1.12 12.13 1.58
CA GLY A 64 -1.54 13.35 0.88
C GLY A 64 -2.84 13.23 0.08
N ILE A 65 -3.51 12.08 0.08
CA ILE A 65 -4.86 11.91 -0.49
C ILE A 65 -5.88 12.60 0.43
N LYS A 66 -6.87 13.27 -0.16
CA LYS A 66 -7.82 14.10 0.58
C LYS A 66 -9.26 13.76 0.21
N VAL A 67 -10.11 13.80 1.22
CA VAL A 67 -11.57 13.79 1.07
C VAL A 67 -12.04 15.24 0.98
N ARG A 68 -12.92 15.53 0.02
CA ARG A 68 -13.59 16.81 -0.16
C ARG A 68 -15.10 16.56 -0.33
N PRO A 69 -15.85 16.44 0.78
CA PRO A 69 -17.28 16.21 0.73
C PRO A 69 -17.95 17.41 0.04
N SER A 70 -18.54 17.20 -1.15
CA SER A 70 -19.20 18.28 -1.89
C SER A 70 -20.65 18.51 -1.44
N LYS A 71 -21.26 17.52 -0.78
CA LYS A 71 -22.67 17.51 -0.33
C LYS A 71 -22.83 16.65 0.92
N ASN A 72 -23.96 16.81 1.63
CA ASN A 72 -24.31 16.02 2.84
C ASN A 72 -24.43 14.50 2.62
N ASN A 73 -24.32 14.01 1.37
CA ASN A 73 -24.52 12.61 0.99
C ASN A 73 -23.38 12.03 0.14
N SER A 74 -22.22 12.69 0.06
CA SER A 74 -21.09 12.11 -0.67
C SER A 74 -20.55 10.86 0.03
N TYR A 75 -20.21 9.80 -0.70
CA TYR A 75 -19.77 8.53 -0.12
C TYR A 75 -18.30 8.22 -0.40
N ILE A 76 -17.78 7.29 0.40
CA ILE A 76 -16.53 6.56 0.19
C ILE A 76 -16.89 5.09 0.35
N TYR A 77 -16.41 4.22 -0.55
CA TYR A 77 -16.62 2.78 -0.39
C TYR A 77 -15.90 2.28 0.85
N GLU A 78 -16.62 1.52 1.67
CA GLU A 78 -16.04 0.84 2.83
C GLU A 78 -15.26 -0.41 2.37
N PRO A 79 -14.07 -0.67 2.95
CA PRO A 79 -13.34 -1.90 2.69
C PRO A 79 -14.06 -3.13 3.27
N SER A 80 -13.77 -4.30 2.72
CA SER A 80 -14.23 -5.57 3.30
C SER A 80 -13.67 -5.80 4.70
N SER A 81 -14.37 -6.59 5.52
CA SER A 81 -13.92 -6.92 6.88
C SER A 81 -12.54 -7.56 6.90
N THR A 82 -12.23 -8.40 5.92
CA THR A 82 -10.90 -9.00 5.75
C THR A 82 -9.81 -7.93 5.58
N VAL A 83 -10.06 -6.89 4.77
CA VAL A 83 -9.10 -5.80 4.58
C VAL A 83 -8.91 -5.01 5.87
N LEU A 84 -10.00 -4.70 6.60
CA LEU A 84 -9.93 -4.03 7.89
C LEU A 84 -9.16 -4.83 8.94
N GLU A 85 -9.38 -6.14 9.03
CA GLU A 85 -8.66 -7.04 9.92
C GLU A 85 -7.15 -7.03 9.63
N VAL A 86 -6.76 -7.07 8.36
CA VAL A 86 -5.36 -6.99 7.96
C VAL A 86 -4.75 -5.62 8.31
N ILE A 87 -5.45 -4.52 8.01
CA ILE A 87 -4.95 -3.17 8.32
C ILE A 87 -4.77 -2.99 9.83
N ASN A 88 -5.74 -3.43 10.63
CA ASN A 88 -5.65 -3.36 12.08
C ASN A 88 -4.45 -4.16 12.62
N PHE A 89 -4.21 -5.35 12.06
CA PHE A 89 -3.03 -6.15 12.42
C PHE A 89 -1.71 -5.47 12.02
N LEU A 90 -1.66 -4.83 10.85
CA LEU A 90 -0.48 -4.08 10.39
C LEU A 90 -0.24 -2.82 11.25
N ASP A 91 -1.27 -2.21 11.83
CA ASP A 91 -1.13 -1.00 12.66
C ASP A 91 -0.27 -1.24 13.90
N ASP A 92 -0.32 -2.43 14.51
CA ASP A 92 0.56 -2.78 15.63
C ASP A 92 2.05 -2.82 15.21
N GLN A 93 2.32 -3.34 14.01
CA GLN A 93 3.67 -3.36 13.45
C GLN A 93 4.14 -1.94 13.10
N ARG A 94 3.23 -1.12 12.55
CA ARG A 94 3.47 0.28 12.24
C ARG A 94 3.85 1.08 13.48
N ARG A 95 3.11 0.91 14.58
CA ARG A 95 3.40 1.56 15.87
C ARG A 95 4.78 1.18 16.40
N SER A 96 5.14 -0.11 16.29
CA SER A 96 6.46 -0.60 16.70
C SER A 96 7.59 0.03 15.89
N LEU A 97 7.41 0.16 14.56
CA LEU A 97 8.39 0.84 13.70
C LEU A 97 8.48 2.33 14.04
N LEU A 98 7.35 3.02 14.26
CA LEU A 98 7.35 4.43 14.63
C LEU A 98 8.04 4.69 15.97
N GLN A 99 7.82 3.83 16.98
CA GLN A 99 8.54 3.90 18.26
C GLN A 99 10.05 3.71 18.08
N LEU A 100 10.45 2.75 17.23
CA LEU A 100 11.86 2.54 16.91
C LEU A 100 12.47 3.75 16.19
N GLN A 101 11.73 4.37 15.27
CA GLN A 101 12.16 5.59 14.61
C GLN A 101 12.32 6.74 15.61
N GLU A 102 11.35 6.94 16.50
CA GLU A 102 11.37 7.98 17.54
C GLU A 102 12.58 7.80 18.48
N LYS A 103 12.85 6.57 18.93
CA LYS A 103 14.03 6.22 19.74
C LYS A 103 15.35 6.68 19.11
N HIS A 104 15.42 6.74 17.79
CA HIS A 104 16.62 7.11 17.02
C HIS A 104 16.48 8.45 16.30
N ASP A 105 15.53 9.31 16.71
CA ASP A 105 15.23 10.63 16.14
C ASP A 105 15.03 10.63 14.61
N VAL A 106 14.36 9.58 14.10
CA VAL A 106 13.96 9.45 12.70
C VAL A 106 12.49 9.83 12.56
N LYS A 107 12.17 10.68 11.58
CA LYS A 107 10.81 11.19 11.35
C LYS A 107 10.36 10.91 9.91
N ILE A 108 10.21 9.63 9.60
CA ILE A 108 9.70 9.15 8.31
C ILE A 108 8.29 8.62 8.52
N THR A 109 7.34 9.00 7.67
CA THR A 109 5.96 8.54 7.77
C THR A 109 5.87 7.04 7.47
N CYS A 110 5.03 6.33 8.21
CA CYS A 110 4.63 4.97 7.88
C CYS A 110 3.15 5.03 7.55
N CYS A 111 2.81 5.30 6.29
CA CYS A 111 1.44 5.48 5.84
C CYS A 111 0.65 4.17 6.02
N LEU A 112 -0.54 4.26 6.63
CA LEU A 112 -1.49 3.15 6.77
C LEU A 112 -2.86 3.76 7.07
N ASP A 113 -3.66 4.00 6.03
CA ASP A 113 -4.98 4.62 6.15
C ASP A 113 -6.06 3.75 5.52
N SER A 114 -6.95 3.22 6.36
CA SER A 114 -8.07 2.39 5.92
C SER A 114 -9.14 3.18 5.16
N GLN A 115 -9.21 4.51 5.35
CA GLN A 115 -10.27 5.36 4.78
C GLN A 115 -10.44 5.17 3.27
N PHE A 116 -9.34 4.97 2.55
CA PHE A 116 -9.37 4.85 1.08
C PHE A 116 -9.33 3.41 0.57
N SER A 117 -9.23 2.43 1.47
CA SER A 117 -9.03 1.04 1.08
C SER A 117 -10.22 0.47 0.30
N GLY A 118 -11.45 0.82 0.70
CA GLY A 118 -12.65 0.35 0.00
C GLY A 118 -12.80 0.95 -1.39
N MET A 119 -12.34 2.18 -1.62
CA MET A 119 -12.30 2.78 -2.97
C MET A 119 -11.39 1.98 -3.90
N VAL A 120 -10.23 1.59 -3.40
CA VAL A 120 -9.25 0.80 -4.14
C VAL A 120 -9.78 -0.63 -4.37
N GLU A 121 -10.39 -1.24 -3.36
CA GLU A 121 -11.01 -2.56 -3.45
C GLU A 121 -12.13 -2.58 -4.50
N ALA A 122 -12.99 -1.56 -4.51
CA ALA A 122 -14.07 -1.40 -5.46
C ALA A 122 -13.56 -1.28 -6.91
N TRP A 123 -12.53 -0.46 -7.14
CA TRP A 123 -11.89 -0.34 -8.44
C TRP A 123 -11.28 -1.67 -8.91
N ALA A 124 -10.52 -2.34 -8.04
CA ALA A 124 -9.90 -3.63 -8.33
C ALA A 124 -10.94 -4.76 -8.50
N SER A 125 -12.15 -4.59 -7.96
CA SER A 125 -13.29 -5.50 -8.16
C SER A 125 -14.05 -5.26 -9.47
N GLY A 126 -13.70 -4.21 -10.23
CA GLY A 126 -14.20 -3.99 -11.58
C GLY A 126 -15.25 -2.87 -11.73
N LEU A 127 -15.51 -2.07 -10.69
CA LEU A 127 -16.44 -0.94 -10.81
C LEU A 127 -15.96 0.08 -11.85
N THR A 128 -16.85 0.60 -12.67
CA THR A 128 -16.50 1.60 -13.67
C THR A 128 -16.14 2.94 -13.03
N TRP A 129 -15.33 3.76 -13.71
CA TRP A 129 -14.97 5.09 -13.21
C TRP A 129 -16.19 5.96 -12.93
N ARG A 130 -17.19 5.87 -13.82
CA ARG A 130 -18.46 6.57 -13.67
C ARG A 130 -19.21 6.16 -12.41
N GLU A 131 -19.24 4.86 -12.08
CA GLU A 131 -19.84 4.38 -10.83
C GLU A 131 -19.06 4.93 -9.64
N MET A 132 -17.73 4.79 -9.64
CA MET A 132 -16.85 5.25 -8.57
C MET A 132 -16.97 6.75 -8.26
N MET A 133 -17.16 7.58 -9.29
CA MET A 133 -17.20 9.05 -9.15
C MET A 133 -18.59 9.61 -8.84
N MET A 134 -19.65 8.83 -9.01
CA MET A 134 -21.02 9.29 -8.73
C MET A 134 -21.14 9.64 -7.26
N ASP A 135 -21.43 10.90 -6.90
CA ASP A 135 -21.49 11.38 -5.50
C ASP A 135 -20.27 10.98 -4.63
N CYS A 136 -19.09 10.80 -5.24
CA CYS A 136 -17.87 10.48 -4.52
C CYS A 136 -17.42 11.65 -3.64
N ALA A 137 -16.94 11.37 -2.43
CA ALA A 137 -16.36 12.37 -1.55
C ALA A 137 -14.90 12.72 -1.90
N MET A 138 -14.37 12.22 -3.01
CA MET A 138 -13.01 12.49 -3.49
C MET A 138 -13.06 13.18 -4.85
N ASP A 139 -12.09 14.05 -5.14
CA ASP A 139 -11.90 14.57 -6.49
C ASP A 139 -11.25 13.52 -7.40
N GLU A 140 -11.52 13.62 -8.69
CA GLU A 140 -10.96 12.75 -9.74
C GLU A 140 -9.44 12.62 -9.64
N GLY A 141 -8.74 13.74 -9.40
CA GLY A 141 -7.28 13.76 -9.32
C GLY A 141 -6.71 13.02 -8.10
N ASP A 142 -7.39 13.07 -6.95
CA ASP A 142 -6.94 12.35 -5.75
C ASP A 142 -7.25 10.85 -5.86
N LEU A 143 -8.43 10.47 -6.39
CA LEU A 143 -8.73 9.06 -6.65
C LEU A 143 -7.78 8.48 -7.71
N ALA A 144 -7.53 9.20 -8.81
CA ALA A 144 -6.62 8.74 -9.86
C ALA A 144 -5.18 8.59 -9.33
N ARG A 145 -4.70 9.55 -8.52
CA ARG A 145 -3.38 9.48 -7.88
C ARG A 145 -3.27 8.28 -6.95
N LEU A 146 -4.28 8.03 -6.12
CA LEU A 146 -4.34 6.87 -5.24
C LEU A 146 -4.27 5.56 -6.03
N LEU A 147 -5.14 5.39 -7.03
CA LEU A 147 -5.18 4.17 -7.84
C LEU A 147 -3.86 3.94 -8.59
N ARG A 148 -3.25 4.99 -9.15
CA ARG A 148 -1.96 4.89 -9.83
C ARG A 148 -0.84 4.45 -8.88
N ARG A 149 -0.73 5.08 -7.71
CA ARG A 149 0.27 4.69 -6.69
C ARG A 149 0.08 3.24 -6.23
N THR A 150 -1.17 2.80 -6.07
CA THR A 150 -1.47 1.40 -5.76
C THR A 150 -1.00 0.46 -6.87
N ILE A 151 -1.30 0.77 -8.14
CA ILE A 151 -0.84 -0.01 -9.29
C ILE A 151 0.69 -0.09 -9.31
N ASP A 152 1.38 1.02 -9.06
CA ASP A 152 2.84 1.10 -9.08
C ASP A 152 3.46 0.21 -7.99
N VAL A 153 2.90 0.17 -6.78
CA VAL A 153 3.35 -0.76 -5.73
C VAL A 153 3.06 -2.21 -6.12
N LEU A 154 1.85 -2.52 -6.58
CA LEU A 154 1.48 -3.87 -7.02
C LEU A 154 2.40 -4.38 -8.15
N ALA A 155 2.77 -3.51 -9.09
CA ALA A 155 3.65 -3.83 -10.22
C ALA A 155 5.12 -4.05 -9.82
N GLN A 156 5.53 -3.60 -8.63
CA GLN A 156 6.84 -3.87 -8.06
C GLN A 156 6.91 -5.25 -7.39
N ILE A 157 5.84 -5.70 -6.72
CA ILE A 157 5.80 -6.94 -5.92
C ILE A 157 6.41 -8.17 -6.63
N PRO A 158 6.11 -8.47 -7.92
CA PRO A 158 6.64 -9.66 -8.59
C PRO A 158 8.15 -9.65 -8.82
N LYS A 159 8.79 -8.48 -8.70
CA LYS A 159 10.22 -8.27 -8.94
C LYS A 159 11.02 -8.24 -7.63
N LEU A 160 10.33 -8.26 -6.49
CA LEU A 160 10.97 -8.17 -5.18
C LEU A 160 11.58 -9.53 -4.79
N PRO A 161 12.79 -9.53 -4.21
CA PRO A 161 13.35 -10.72 -3.60
C PRO A 161 12.54 -11.13 -2.37
N ASP A 162 12.57 -12.42 -2.02
CA ASP A 162 12.00 -12.94 -0.77
C ASP A 162 10.52 -12.59 -0.51
N ILE A 163 9.72 -12.57 -1.58
CA ILE A 163 8.27 -12.45 -1.53
C ILE A 163 7.62 -13.78 -1.93
N ASP A 164 6.53 -14.12 -1.25
CA ASP A 164 5.78 -15.35 -1.51
C ASP A 164 5.20 -15.38 -2.94
N PRO A 165 5.35 -16.49 -3.69
CA PRO A 165 4.85 -16.61 -5.06
C PRO A 165 3.33 -16.40 -5.21
N GLN A 166 2.53 -16.73 -4.20
CA GLN A 166 1.09 -16.46 -4.21
C GLN A 166 0.82 -14.95 -4.15
N LEU A 167 1.57 -14.23 -3.33
CA LEU A 167 1.47 -12.77 -3.26
C LEU A 167 1.85 -12.13 -4.60
N GLN A 168 2.92 -12.61 -5.24
CA GLN A 168 3.33 -12.16 -6.58
C GLN A 168 2.23 -12.38 -7.61
N ARG A 169 1.61 -13.57 -7.65
CA ARG A 169 0.50 -13.86 -8.57
C ARG A 169 -0.70 -12.95 -8.33
N ASN A 170 -1.07 -12.74 -7.07
CA ASN A 170 -2.19 -11.87 -6.71
C ASN A 170 -1.91 -10.41 -7.08
N ALA A 171 -0.67 -9.95 -6.92
CA ALA A 171 -0.26 -8.60 -7.30
C ALA A 171 -0.32 -8.38 -8.82
N ILE A 172 0.11 -9.37 -9.63
CA ILE A 172 -0.02 -9.34 -11.09
C ILE A 172 -1.50 -9.27 -11.49
N ALA A 173 -2.34 -10.11 -10.90
CA ALA A 173 -3.77 -10.11 -11.19
C ALA A 173 -4.44 -8.78 -10.82
N ALA A 174 -4.12 -8.24 -9.64
CA ALA A 174 -4.67 -6.97 -9.16
C ALA A 174 -4.24 -5.80 -10.05
N SER A 175 -2.93 -5.63 -10.28
CA SER A 175 -2.41 -4.55 -11.12
C SER A 175 -2.96 -4.60 -12.55
N GLY A 176 -3.08 -5.79 -13.15
CA GLY A 176 -3.65 -5.95 -14.48
C GLY A 176 -5.12 -5.56 -14.59
N VAL A 177 -5.94 -5.83 -13.57
CA VAL A 177 -7.36 -5.40 -13.56
C VAL A 177 -7.50 -3.90 -13.28
N MET A 178 -6.60 -3.35 -12.47
CA MET A 178 -6.63 -1.94 -12.09
C MET A 178 -6.10 -1.01 -13.19
N ASP A 179 -5.18 -1.46 -14.03
CA ASP A 179 -4.60 -0.67 -15.12
C ASP A 179 -5.55 -0.62 -16.34
N ARG A 180 -6.63 0.15 -16.19
CA ARG A 180 -7.68 0.34 -17.20
C ARG A 180 -8.15 1.79 -17.25
N PRO A 181 -8.87 2.23 -18.30
CA PRO A 181 -9.32 3.61 -18.43
C PRO A 181 -10.21 4.06 -17.26
N PRO A 182 -10.08 5.31 -16.80
CA PRO A 182 -9.20 6.35 -17.35
C PRO A 182 -7.76 6.26 -16.86
N ILE A 183 -7.47 5.45 -15.83
CA ILE A 183 -6.16 5.44 -15.16
C ILE A 183 -5.06 5.11 -16.16
N SER A 184 -5.20 4.04 -16.95
CA SER A 184 -4.21 3.62 -17.96
C SER A 184 -3.89 4.69 -19.01
N GLU A 185 -4.82 5.61 -19.29
CA GLU A 185 -4.66 6.67 -20.30
C GLU A 185 -3.92 7.89 -19.75
N LEU A 186 -3.80 8.03 -18.43
CA LEU A 186 -3.05 9.11 -17.77
C LEU A 186 -1.52 8.90 -17.82
N ALA A 187 -1.05 7.76 -18.33
CA ALA A 187 0.37 7.42 -18.42
C ALA A 187 1.08 8.00 -19.67
N GLY A 188 0.51 9.05 -20.27
CA GLY A 188 1.03 9.75 -21.46
C GLY A 188 1.88 10.97 -21.13
#